data_AF-A0A1A6GQH7-F1
#
_entry.id   AF-A0A1A6GQH7-F1
#
_cell.length_a   1.000
_cell.length_b   1.000
_cell.length_c   1.000
_cell.angle_alpha   90.00
_cell.angle_beta   90.00
_cell.angle_gamma   90.00
#
_symmetry.space_group_name_H-M   'P 1'
#
loop_
_entity.id
_entity.type
_entity.pdbx_description
1 polymer ?
#
loop_
_entity_poly.entity_id
_entity_poly.type
_entity_poly.pdbx_seq_one_letter_code
_entity_poly.pdbx_strand_id
1 'polypeptide(L)'
;MLTFKFYMPKKATDLKHLQCLEEELGALQHVLDLAQSKSFRLEDAENSISNIRVTVMKLKGSENTSMCEFHDETVTVMEFLRRWITFCQSIIETMAQ
;
A
#
# COMPACT_ATOMS: atom_id res chain seq x y z
N MET A 1 7.14 11.95 17.45
CA MET A 1 7.03 11.31 16.11
C MET A 1 5.58 10.94 15.90
N LEU A 2 4.93 11.43 14.85
CA LEU A 2 3.53 11.08 14.58
C LEU A 2 3.45 9.58 14.31
N THR A 3 2.77 8.84 15.18
CA THR A 3 2.52 7.42 15.03
C THR A 3 1.40 7.24 14.02
N PHE A 4 1.72 7.45 12.74
CA PHE A 4 0.84 7.01 11.67
C PHE A 4 0.79 5.50 11.68
N LYS A 5 -0.44 5.00 11.65
CA LYS A 5 -0.80 3.62 11.88
C LYS A 5 -1.57 3.16 10.65
N PHE A 6 -1.06 2.13 10.01
CA PHE A 6 -1.64 1.54 8.81
C PHE A 6 -2.28 0.21 9.15
N TYR A 7 -3.41 -0.10 8.55
CA TYR A 7 -3.99 -1.43 8.67
C TYR A 7 -3.37 -2.37 7.64
N MET A 8 -3.16 -3.63 8.04
CA MET A 8 -2.71 -4.69 7.14
C MET A 8 -3.84 -5.69 6.92
N PRO A 9 -4.05 -6.18 5.68
CA PRO A 9 -5.01 -7.24 5.45
C PRO A 9 -4.62 -8.51 6.22
N LYS A 10 -5.63 -9.25 6.71
CA LYS A 10 -5.47 -10.57 7.34
C LYS A 10 -4.82 -11.59 6.40
N LYS A 11 -5.03 -11.41 5.10
CA LYS A 11 -4.48 -12.25 4.05
C LYS A 11 -4.18 -11.40 2.81
N ALA A 12 -2.99 -11.58 2.25
CA ALA A 12 -2.60 -11.02 0.96
C ALA A 12 -1.87 -12.11 0.16
N THR A 13 -2.61 -12.84 -0.67
CA THR A 13 -2.06 -13.95 -1.50
C THR A 13 -2.38 -13.84 -2.99
N ASP A 14 -3.34 -12.98 -3.33
CA ASP A 14 -3.90 -12.82 -4.68
C ASP A 14 -3.96 -11.33 -5.03
N LEU A 15 -3.89 -11.00 -6.32
CA LEU A 15 -3.91 -9.62 -6.82
C LEU A 15 -5.13 -8.80 -6.36
N LYS A 16 -6.28 -9.44 -6.14
CA LYS A 16 -7.49 -8.77 -5.59
C LYS A 16 -7.24 -8.11 -4.22
N HIS A 17 -6.30 -8.63 -3.42
CA HIS A 17 -5.97 -8.06 -2.11
C HIS A 17 -5.24 -6.72 -2.21
N LEU A 18 -4.74 -6.34 -3.40
CA LEU A 18 -4.22 -4.99 -3.65
C LEU A 18 -5.29 -3.90 -3.43
N GLN A 19 -6.58 -4.24 -3.41
CA GLN A 19 -7.64 -3.36 -2.92
C GLN A 19 -7.29 -2.75 -1.55
N CYS A 20 -6.67 -3.53 -0.65
CA CYS A 20 -6.36 -3.09 0.70
C CYS A 20 -5.16 -2.15 0.74
N LEU A 21 -4.25 -2.26 -0.22
CA LEU A 21 -3.20 -1.28 -0.44
C LEU A 21 -3.83 0.04 -0.90
N GLU A 22 -4.76 0.00 -1.86
CA GLU A 22 -5.42 1.19 -2.41
C GLU A 22 -6.16 2.00 -1.35
N GLU A 23 -6.87 1.33 -0.44
CA GLU A 23 -7.60 1.95 0.67
C GLU A 23 -6.67 2.74 1.62
N GLU A 24 -5.43 2.26 1.80
CA GLU A 24 -4.42 2.88 2.67
C GLU A 24 -3.55 3.93 1.98
N LEU A 25 -3.62 4.07 0.63
CA LEU A 25 -2.79 5.03 -0.10
C LEU A 25 -3.07 6.49 0.29
N GLY A 26 -4.30 6.80 0.71
CA GLY A 26 -4.64 8.16 1.20
C GLY A 26 -3.92 8.50 2.51
N ALA A 27 -3.87 7.54 3.44
CA ALA A 27 -3.11 7.69 4.68
C ALA A 27 -1.61 7.82 4.37
N LEU A 28 -1.09 7.02 3.43
CA LEU A 28 0.31 7.07 3.03
C LEU A 28 0.68 8.42 2.41
N GLN A 29 -0.18 8.97 1.55
CA GLN A 29 0.01 10.30 0.97
C GLN A 29 0.15 11.36 2.06
N HIS A 30 -0.76 11.38 3.04
CA HIS A 30 -0.70 12.33 4.15
C HIS A 30 0.60 12.20 4.98
N VAL A 31 1.13 10.98 5.14
CA VAL A 31 2.45 10.79 5.79
C VAL A 31 3.57 11.40 4.98
N LEU A 32 3.57 11.20 3.66
CA LEU A 32 4.60 11.72 2.76
C LEU A 32 4.54 13.25 2.66
N ASP A 33 3.36 13.83 2.53
CA ASP A 33 3.16 15.29 2.49
C ASP A 33 3.68 15.96 3.77
N LEU A 34 3.40 15.34 4.92
CA LEU A 34 3.90 15.82 6.19
C LEU A 34 5.42 15.66 6.32
N ALA A 35 5.99 14.53 5.88
CA ALA A 35 7.44 14.34 5.85
C ALA A 35 8.12 15.39 4.97
N GLN A 36 7.51 15.71 3.82
CA GLN A 36 7.96 16.74 2.90
C GLN A 36 7.93 18.13 3.54
N SER A 37 6.84 18.48 4.24
CA SER A 37 6.73 19.76 4.98
C SER A 37 7.78 19.92 6.09
N LYS A 38 8.34 18.81 6.60
CA LYS A 38 9.36 18.76 7.66
C LYS A 38 10.80 18.61 7.16
N SER A 39 11.06 19.01 5.91
CA SER A 39 12.38 19.08 5.27
C SER A 39 12.96 17.78 4.71
N PHE A 40 12.19 16.69 4.60
CA PHE A 40 12.61 15.59 3.74
C PHE A 40 12.29 15.94 2.29
N ARG A 41 13.32 16.06 1.44
CA ARG A 41 13.10 16.20 0.00
C ARG A 41 12.67 14.85 -0.57
N LEU A 42 11.39 14.53 -0.40
CA LEU A 42 10.69 13.52 -1.16
C LEU A 42 10.34 14.18 -2.49
N GLU A 43 11.22 14.06 -3.47
CA GLU A 43 10.90 14.47 -4.84
C GLU A 43 9.68 13.66 -5.32
N ASP A 44 8.65 14.36 -5.80
CA ASP A 44 7.50 13.78 -6.49
C ASP A 44 6.69 12.72 -5.72
N ALA A 45 6.46 12.93 -4.41
CA ALA A 45 5.62 12.06 -3.59
C ALA A 45 4.19 11.90 -4.14
N GLU A 46 3.56 12.98 -4.60
CA GLU A 46 2.22 12.98 -5.19
C GLU A 46 2.16 12.09 -6.44
N ASN A 47 3.13 12.25 -7.36
CA ASN A 47 3.23 11.43 -8.56
C ASN A 47 3.48 9.95 -8.20
N SER A 48 4.29 9.68 -7.17
CA SER A 48 4.55 8.33 -6.70
C SER A 48 3.27 7.65 -6.22
N ILE A 49 2.47 8.32 -5.39
CA ILE A 49 1.18 7.77 -4.93
C ILE A 49 0.20 7.58 -6.08
N SER A 50 0.10 8.55 -7.00
CA SER A 50 -0.76 8.45 -8.19
C SER A 50 -0.39 7.25 -9.06
N ASN A 51 0.91 7.05 -9.32
CA ASN A 51 1.41 5.91 -10.09
C ASN A 51 1.12 4.58 -9.41
N ILE A 52 1.29 4.49 -8.09
CA ILE A 52 0.95 3.28 -7.32
C ILE A 52 -0.56 3.01 -7.44
N ARG A 53 -1.42 4.02 -7.26
CA ARG A 53 -2.87 3.87 -7.39
C ARG A 53 -3.27 3.33 -8.76
N VAL A 54 -2.77 3.93 -9.85
CA VAL A 54 -3.05 3.48 -11.22
C VAL A 54 -2.57 2.05 -11.45
N THR A 55 -1.41 1.69 -10.92
CA THR A 55 -0.84 0.34 -11.06
C THR A 55 -1.66 -0.70 -10.31
N VAL A 56 -2.01 -0.41 -9.05
CA VAL A 56 -2.87 -1.27 -8.22
C VAL A 56 -4.23 -1.47 -8.87
N MET A 57 -4.85 -0.42 -9.40
CA MET A 57 -6.14 -0.52 -10.08
C MET A 57 -6.09 -1.44 -11.31
N LYS A 58 -5.00 -1.40 -12.08
CA LYS A 58 -4.83 -2.30 -13.23
C LYS A 58 -4.60 -3.76 -12.80
N LEU A 59 -3.82 -3.98 -11.75
CA LEU A 59 -3.47 -5.32 -11.28
C LEU A 59 -4.62 -6.03 -10.56
N LYS A 60 -5.43 -5.32 -9.76
CA LYS A 60 -6.51 -5.93 -8.99
C LYS A 60 -7.69 -6.42 -9.86
N GLY A 61 -7.82 -5.94 -11.09
CA GLY A 61 -8.90 -6.30 -12.01
C GLY A 61 -10.23 -5.60 -11.74
N SER A 62 -11.26 -5.93 -12.53
CA SER A 62 -12.59 -5.30 -12.49
C SER A 62 -13.63 -6.08 -11.67
N GLU A 63 -13.25 -7.21 -11.06
CA GLU A 63 -14.19 -7.98 -10.24
C GLU A 63 -14.61 -7.21 -8.98
N ASN A 64 -15.87 -7.36 -8.61
CA ASN A 64 -16.52 -6.67 -7.49
C ASN A 64 -15.58 -6.61 -6.28
N THR A 65 -15.16 -5.40 -5.92
CA THR A 65 -14.21 -5.15 -4.84
C THR A 65 -14.84 -5.61 -3.53
N SER A 66 -14.45 -6.80 -3.07
CA SER A 66 -14.73 -7.27 -1.73
C SER A 66 -14.10 -6.32 -0.73
N MET A 67 -14.83 -5.95 0.33
CA MET A 67 -14.28 -5.16 1.43
C MET A 67 -13.00 -5.82 1.98
N CYS A 68 -12.02 -5.00 2.31
CA CYS A 68 -10.78 -5.47 2.88
C CYS A 68 -10.95 -5.97 4.31
N GLU A 69 -10.53 -7.21 4.54
CA GLU A 69 -10.47 -7.78 5.87
C GLU A 69 -9.14 -7.42 6.53
N PHE A 70 -9.14 -6.33 7.30
CA PHE A 70 -7.96 -5.87 8.03
C PHE A 70 -7.78 -6.56 9.38
N HIS A 71 -6.54 -6.63 9.86
CA HIS A 71 -6.24 -6.89 11.26
C HIS A 71 -6.71 -5.73 12.14
N ASP A 72 -7.08 -6.01 13.40
CA ASP A 72 -7.37 -4.97 14.39
C ASP A 72 -6.10 -4.21 14.83
N GLU A 73 -4.93 -4.84 14.63
CA GLU A 73 -3.63 -4.26 14.92
C GLU A 73 -3.11 -3.43 13.73
N THR A 74 -2.52 -2.29 14.07
CA THR A 74 -1.92 -1.36 13.11
C THR A 74 -0.40 -1.48 13.07
N VAL A 75 0.20 -1.23 11.92
CA VAL A 75 1.66 -1.25 11.73
C VAL A 75 2.23 0.14 11.43
N THR A 76 3.55 0.29 11.55
CA THR A 76 4.26 1.51 11.16
C THR A 76 4.41 1.61 9.63
N VAL A 77 4.73 2.80 9.11
CA VAL A 77 4.95 3.01 7.66
C VAL A 77 6.03 2.09 7.08
N MET A 78 7.12 1.85 7.82
CA MET A 78 8.20 0.96 7.36
C MET A 78 7.73 -0.48 7.24
N GLU A 79 6.98 -0.96 8.23
CA GLU A 79 6.46 -2.33 8.24
C GLU A 79 5.37 -2.51 7.18
N PHE A 80 4.51 -1.50 7.00
CA PHE A 80 3.51 -1.45 5.94
C PHE A 80 4.17 -1.63 4.55
N LEU A 81 5.16 -0.80 4.24
CA LEU A 81 5.87 -0.85 2.96
C LEU A 81 6.61 -2.19 2.77
N ARG A 82 7.30 -2.67 3.81
CA ARG A 82 8.03 -3.96 3.74
C ARG A 82 7.10 -5.11 3.40
N ARG A 83 5.94 -5.21 4.07
CA ARG A 83 4.99 -6.31 3.85
C ARG A 83 4.39 -6.27 2.45
N TRP A 84 4.05 -5.09 1.93
CA TRP A 84 3.56 -4.96 0.54
C TRP A 84 4.63 -5.30 -0.50
N ILE A 85 5.88 -4.93 -0.26
CA ILE A 85 7.01 -5.33 -1.11
C ILE A 85 7.14 -6.86 -1.11
N THR A 86 7.12 -7.50 0.06
CA THR A 86 7.17 -8.98 0.17
C THR A 86 6.00 -9.66 -0.55
N PHE A 87 4.79 -9.10 -0.42
CA PHE A 87 3.63 -9.59 -1.16
C PHE A 87 3.88 -9.57 -2.68
N CYS A 88 4.30 -8.42 -3.23
CA CYS A 88 4.60 -8.27 -4.65
C CYS A 88 5.68 -9.24 -5.13
N GLN A 89 6.74 -9.44 -4.35
CA GLN A 89 7.80 -10.41 -4.65
C GLN A 89 7.25 -11.84 -4.74
N SER A 90 6.39 -12.25 -3.80
CA SER A 90 5.79 -13.60 -3.83
C SER A 90 4.90 -13.82 -5.07
N ILE A 91 4.17 -12.80 -5.52
CA ILE A 91 3.37 -12.86 -6.74
C ILE A 91 4.27 -13.02 -7.97
N ILE A 92 5.35 -12.23 -8.05
CA ILE A 92 6.32 -12.31 -9.15
C ILE A 92 6.97 -13.69 -9.21
N GLU A 93 7.40 -14.22 -8.07
CA GLU A 93 7.98 -15.56 -7.97
C GLU A 93 7.00 -16.64 -8.43
N THR A 94 5.71 -16.52 -8.03
CA THR A 94 4.65 -17.45 -8.45
C THR A 94 4.37 -17.36 -9.95
N MET A 95 4.44 -16.18 -10.56
CA MET A 95 4.23 -15.97 -11.99
C MET A 95 5.42 -16.36 -12.87
N ALA A 96 6.62 -16.49 -12.28
CA ALA A 96 7.84 -16.86 -12.98
C ALA A 96 8.04 -18.38 -13.08
N GLN A 97 7.24 -19.17 -12.36
CA GLN A 97 7.20 -20.64 -12.41
C GLN A 97 6.16 -21.13 -13.41
#